data_AF-A0A0H2Z104-F1
#
_entry.id   AF-A0A0H2Z104-F1
#
_cell.length_a   1.000
_cell.length_b   1.000
_cell.length_c   1.000
_cell.angle_alpha   90.00
_cell.angle_beta   90.00
_cell.angle_gamma   90.00
#
_symmetry.space_group_name_H-M   'P 1'
#
loop_
_entity.id
_entity.type
_entity.pdbx_description
1 polymer ?
#
loop_
_entity_poly.entity_id
_entity_poly.type
_entity_poly.pdbx_seq_one_letter_code
_entity_poly.pdbx_strand_id
1 'polypeptide(L)'
;MNLKFLNLIKRISMEQDARLLSAMQKMCDQKMPLNTLERKWQIANIPYMLQEKRYQELDEIYNQVLQESFTSRQAEKRYFLSWTQMCNYFYDMNTLVDAGTEGLRLIKTWQQARPHSTHAWLAEAQYWNHRAWLYRSYGWANDTTHAMWLCAGACNEQMVIATLKAIDCDPRQWMAALLTSTNSKVFGQPAWLAAHLNGDSVAGIPLMIALKNYHRRSPQEVEALMAYSGLSFEHAICPVLPRPNILPEYDDDGGQKYWLSVCLTIFPHTFYPFVEYIPFRMPRWGGSHKEISELLDSVTCKHLSTEEHDYMDLLLWWDDYRDVSIEDIAPEEQQYAIDLAENIAQYAQFQECRHNALEWLLACYNKQNDHDKLWCCIQRAVMEDMKLNNYYTAYAIKFALSYYPDSFWIYNFICQNSQNTTYATPVIYRGFFQREGILGFEKDEGQGDAWLEKASDIKYNHNWRSAIKDLSWFDLSDYFIPLATIGKQRNIPAALNLVALEYLDKEDNTKLPYEPSTALEYFRRALKILQDDLNFHSSVSYPLVKIMVIANINKIYKIFILALLSATRH
;
A
#
# COMPACT_ATOMS: atom_id res chain seq x y z
N MET A 1 -13.06 2.64 29.17
CA MET A 1 -14.12 1.68 29.54
C MET A 1 -15.49 2.37 29.44
N ASN A 2 -16.34 2.01 28.48
CA ASN A 2 -17.61 2.68 28.21
C ASN A 2 -18.79 1.68 28.26
N LEU A 3 -19.62 1.78 29.31
CA LEU A 3 -20.78 0.91 29.59
C LEU A 3 -21.85 0.91 28.47
N LYS A 4 -21.72 1.76 27.45
CA LYS A 4 -22.59 1.78 26.26
C LYS A 4 -22.45 0.54 25.36
N PHE A 5 -21.30 -0.15 25.36
CA PHE A 5 -21.04 -1.28 24.45
C PHE A 5 -21.67 -2.62 24.86
N LEU A 6 -21.97 -2.83 26.14
CA LEU A 6 -22.36 -4.14 26.68
C LEU A 6 -23.83 -4.54 26.42
N ASN A 7 -24.74 -3.57 26.25
CA ASN A 7 -26.18 -3.84 26.14
C ASN A 7 -26.66 -4.18 24.71
N LEU A 8 -25.79 -4.07 23.70
CA LEU A 8 -26.10 -4.40 22.29
C LEU A 8 -25.93 -5.91 21.98
N ILE A 9 -25.22 -6.64 22.84
CA ILE A 9 -24.62 -7.96 22.53
C ILE A 9 -25.61 -9.14 22.54
N LYS A 10 -26.79 -9.05 23.19
CA LYS A 10 -27.67 -10.23 23.39
C LYS A 10 -28.84 -10.41 22.43
N ARG A 11 -29.14 -9.44 21.55
CA ARG A 11 -30.26 -9.55 20.59
C ARG A 11 -29.84 -9.65 19.11
N ILE A 12 -28.56 -9.50 18.79
CA ILE A 12 -28.07 -9.33 17.40
C ILE A 12 -27.22 -10.51 16.91
N SER A 13 -26.84 -11.45 17.79
CA SER A 13 -26.03 -12.63 17.44
C SER A 13 -26.65 -13.56 16.38
N MET A 14 -27.98 -13.67 16.29
CA MET A 14 -28.63 -14.59 15.32
C MET A 14 -28.80 -13.98 13.91
N GLU A 15 -28.87 -12.66 13.79
CA GLU A 15 -29.24 -11.98 12.55
C GLU A 15 -28.07 -11.86 11.57
N GLN A 16 -26.84 -11.74 12.09
CA GLN A 16 -25.63 -11.75 11.26
C GLN A 16 -25.11 -13.15 10.92
N ASP A 17 -25.34 -14.17 11.75
CA ASP A 17 -25.11 -15.57 11.32
C ASP A 17 -25.98 -15.86 10.08
N ALA A 18 -27.21 -15.35 10.05
CA ALA A 18 -28.05 -15.43 8.85
C ALA A 18 -27.50 -14.63 7.67
N ARG A 19 -26.94 -13.42 7.88
CA ARG A 19 -26.30 -12.62 6.82
C ARG A 19 -25.06 -13.31 6.25
N LEU A 20 -24.19 -13.85 7.10
CA LEU A 20 -23.00 -14.59 6.70
C LEU A 20 -23.38 -15.86 5.96
N LEU A 21 -24.32 -16.65 6.50
CA LEU A 21 -24.83 -17.86 5.85
C LEU A 21 -25.45 -17.53 4.48
N SER A 22 -26.25 -16.47 4.38
CA SER A 22 -26.82 -16.01 3.11
C SER A 22 -25.75 -15.58 2.11
N ALA A 23 -24.72 -14.85 2.58
CA ALA A 23 -23.59 -14.46 1.73
C ALA A 23 -22.79 -15.67 1.24
N MET A 24 -22.50 -16.65 2.11
CA MET A 24 -21.79 -17.88 1.74
C MET A 24 -22.62 -18.76 0.80
N GLN A 25 -23.92 -18.87 1.03
CA GLN A 25 -24.83 -19.56 0.11
C GLN A 25 -24.83 -18.90 -1.26
N LYS A 26 -24.90 -17.57 -1.31
CA LYS A 26 -24.81 -16.81 -2.57
C LYS A 26 -23.47 -17.06 -3.28
N MET A 27 -22.36 -17.07 -2.54
CA MET A 27 -21.04 -17.38 -3.08
C MET A 27 -20.95 -18.80 -3.64
N CYS A 28 -21.71 -19.76 -3.09
CA CYS A 28 -21.73 -21.14 -3.59
C CYS A 28 -22.63 -21.31 -4.82
N ASP A 29 -23.82 -20.72 -4.80
CA ASP A 29 -24.88 -21.00 -5.77
C ASP A 29 -24.87 -20.09 -7.00
N GLN A 30 -24.36 -18.87 -6.86
CA GLN A 30 -24.45 -17.84 -7.90
C GLN A 30 -23.06 -17.50 -8.44
N LYS A 31 -22.74 -17.97 -9.64
CA LYS A 31 -21.49 -17.61 -10.33
C LYS A 31 -21.48 -16.09 -10.61
N MET A 32 -20.49 -15.39 -10.07
CA MET A 32 -20.29 -13.97 -10.33
C MET A 32 -19.82 -13.72 -11.78
N PRO A 33 -20.14 -12.55 -12.35
CA PRO A 33 -19.50 -12.10 -13.58
C PRO A 33 -18.00 -12.10 -13.42
N LEU A 34 -17.31 -12.49 -14.47
CA LEU A 34 -15.87 -12.52 -14.47
C LEU A 34 -15.31 -11.12 -14.24
N ASN A 35 -14.33 -11.00 -13.36
CA ASN A 35 -13.67 -9.74 -13.07
C ASN A 35 -12.72 -9.30 -14.20
N THR A 36 -12.53 -8.00 -14.35
CA THR A 36 -11.68 -7.43 -15.41
C THR A 36 -10.30 -7.05 -14.88
N LEU A 37 -9.34 -6.86 -15.78
CA LEU A 37 -8.02 -6.36 -15.40
C LEU A 37 -8.05 -4.88 -14.98
N GLU A 38 -9.15 -4.18 -15.25
CA GLU A 38 -9.31 -2.75 -14.99
C GLU A 38 -9.53 -2.49 -13.51
N ARG A 39 -9.03 -1.36 -13.02
CA ARG A 39 -9.29 -0.96 -11.65
C ARG A 39 -10.78 -0.65 -11.50
N LYS A 40 -11.44 -1.18 -10.45
CA LYS A 40 -12.86 -0.84 -10.17
C LYS A 40 -13.11 0.68 -10.08
N TRP A 41 -12.08 1.44 -9.72
CA TRP A 41 -12.21 2.87 -9.48
C TRP A 41 -10.87 3.58 -9.72
N GLN A 42 -10.91 4.71 -10.43
CA GLN A 42 -9.85 5.72 -10.62
C GLN A 42 -10.53 7.04 -11.02
N ILE A 43 -9.92 8.21 -10.79
CA ILE A 43 -10.44 9.48 -11.36
C ILE A 43 -9.98 9.60 -12.81
N ALA A 44 -8.68 9.43 -13.06
CA ALA A 44 -8.12 9.50 -14.40
C ALA A 44 -6.87 8.62 -14.52
N ASN A 45 -6.58 8.14 -15.73
CA ASN A 45 -5.28 7.54 -16.05
C ASN A 45 -4.27 8.68 -16.31
N ILE A 46 -3.76 9.28 -15.23
CA ILE A 46 -2.84 10.43 -15.29
C ILE A 46 -1.66 10.15 -16.26
N PRO A 47 -0.90 9.04 -16.15
CA PRO A 47 0.25 8.80 -17.03
C PRO A 47 -0.11 8.85 -18.52
N TYR A 48 -1.20 8.16 -18.91
CA TYR A 48 -1.66 8.14 -20.29
C TYR A 48 -2.05 9.54 -20.78
N MET A 49 -2.82 10.29 -19.99
CA MET A 49 -3.25 11.64 -20.37
C MET A 49 -2.07 12.62 -20.48
N LEU A 50 -1.05 12.48 -19.62
CA LEU A 50 0.17 13.28 -19.70
C LEU A 50 1.01 12.93 -20.94
N GLN A 51 1.13 11.66 -21.29
CA GLN A 51 1.83 11.18 -22.50
C GLN A 51 1.16 11.69 -23.77
N GLU A 52 -0.17 11.62 -23.82
CA GLU A 52 -0.99 12.13 -24.94
C GLU A 52 -1.18 13.66 -24.91
N LYS A 53 -0.54 14.36 -23.95
CA LYS A 53 -0.61 15.82 -23.79
C LYS A 53 -2.04 16.37 -23.62
N ARG A 54 -2.96 15.58 -23.06
CA ARG A 54 -4.36 15.92 -22.78
C ARG A 54 -4.50 16.72 -21.47
N TYR A 55 -3.68 17.76 -21.33
CA TYR A 55 -3.53 18.50 -20.06
C TYR A 55 -4.81 19.22 -19.63
N GLN A 56 -5.51 19.86 -20.58
CA GLN A 56 -6.74 20.59 -20.28
C GLN A 56 -7.86 19.67 -19.81
N GLU A 57 -8.04 18.55 -20.48
CA GLU A 57 -9.06 17.58 -20.11
C GLU A 57 -8.78 16.98 -18.73
N LEU A 58 -7.50 16.69 -18.44
CA LEU A 58 -7.07 16.24 -17.13
C LEU A 58 -7.39 17.28 -16.03
N ASP A 59 -7.11 18.55 -16.29
CA ASP A 59 -7.46 19.66 -15.40
C ASP A 59 -8.98 19.77 -15.20
N GLU A 60 -9.78 19.69 -16.26
CA GLU A 60 -11.24 19.74 -16.20
C GLU A 60 -11.83 18.61 -15.34
N ILE A 61 -11.34 17.38 -15.52
CA ILE A 61 -11.74 16.21 -14.71
C ILE A 61 -11.43 16.45 -13.24
N TYR A 62 -10.20 16.80 -12.88
CA TYR A 62 -9.84 16.98 -11.48
C TYR A 62 -10.45 18.23 -10.85
N ASN A 63 -10.71 19.30 -11.62
CA ASN A 63 -11.45 20.46 -11.14
C ASN A 63 -12.89 20.09 -10.77
N GLN A 64 -13.54 19.26 -11.60
CA GLN A 64 -14.87 18.74 -11.30
C GLN A 64 -14.84 17.91 -10.02
N VAL A 65 -13.92 16.95 -9.88
CA VAL A 65 -13.89 16.09 -8.68
C VAL A 65 -13.47 16.87 -7.42
N LEU A 66 -12.59 17.87 -7.54
CA LEU A 66 -12.27 18.78 -6.43
C LEU A 66 -13.54 19.54 -5.99
N GLN A 67 -14.31 20.09 -6.93
CA GLN A 67 -15.57 20.76 -6.60
C GLN A 67 -16.59 19.81 -5.95
N GLU A 68 -16.73 18.59 -6.47
CA GLU A 68 -17.61 17.57 -5.91
C GLU A 68 -17.17 17.14 -4.50
N SER A 69 -15.87 17.17 -4.20
CA SER A 69 -15.34 16.75 -2.88
C SER A 69 -15.94 17.52 -1.70
N PHE A 70 -16.42 18.74 -1.93
CA PHE A 70 -17.09 19.58 -0.92
C PHE A 70 -18.57 19.21 -0.67
N THR A 71 -19.15 18.33 -1.49
CA THR A 71 -20.61 18.10 -1.51
C THR A 71 -21.06 16.88 -0.73
N SER A 72 -20.19 15.88 -0.54
CA SER A 72 -20.53 14.64 0.17
C SER A 72 -19.27 13.90 0.66
N ARG A 73 -19.42 13.08 1.71
CA ARG A 73 -18.34 12.23 2.22
C ARG A 73 -17.81 11.23 1.21
N GLN A 74 -18.67 10.71 0.33
CA GLN A 74 -18.25 9.79 -0.72
C GLN A 74 -17.35 10.49 -1.75
N ALA A 75 -17.71 11.71 -2.16
CA ALA A 75 -16.90 12.50 -3.09
C ALA A 75 -15.58 12.97 -2.44
N GLU A 76 -15.62 13.35 -1.16
CA GLU A 76 -14.42 13.69 -0.37
C GLU A 76 -13.46 12.50 -0.30
N LYS A 77 -13.95 11.31 0.10
CA LYS A 77 -13.18 10.06 0.12
C LYS A 77 -12.55 9.77 -1.23
N ARG A 78 -13.34 9.92 -2.30
CA ARG A 78 -12.94 9.74 -3.69
C ARG A 78 -11.75 10.64 -4.02
N TYR A 79 -11.85 11.95 -3.78
CA TYR A 79 -10.76 12.86 -4.06
C TYR A 79 -9.52 12.56 -3.20
N PHE A 80 -9.71 12.35 -1.90
CA PHE A 80 -8.64 11.95 -0.96
C PHE A 80 -7.86 10.73 -1.46
N LEU A 81 -8.56 9.63 -1.75
CA LEU A 81 -7.92 8.39 -2.18
C LEU A 81 -7.27 8.49 -3.58
N SER A 82 -7.67 9.42 -4.45
CA SER A 82 -6.94 9.57 -5.72
C SER A 82 -5.52 10.13 -5.53
N TRP A 83 -5.30 10.90 -4.46
CA TRP A 83 -4.07 11.65 -4.21
C TRP A 83 -3.23 11.11 -3.05
N THR A 84 -3.78 10.30 -2.15
CA THR A 84 -3.04 9.76 -1.00
C THR A 84 -2.49 8.37 -1.31
N GLN A 85 -1.18 8.17 -1.21
CA GLN A 85 -0.56 6.86 -1.46
C GLN A 85 -0.68 5.88 -0.27
N MET A 86 -0.59 6.38 0.96
CA MET A 86 -0.43 5.53 2.15
C MET A 86 -1.55 4.50 2.27
N CYS A 87 -1.16 3.21 2.19
CA CYS A 87 -2.07 2.06 2.26
C CYS A 87 -3.23 2.09 1.26
N ASN A 88 -3.05 2.75 0.11
CA ASN A 88 -4.14 3.01 -0.82
C ASN A 88 -3.88 2.48 -2.24
N TYR A 89 -4.71 1.55 -2.66
CA TYR A 89 -4.67 0.92 -3.99
C TYR A 89 -5.36 1.75 -5.08
N PHE A 90 -6.01 2.84 -4.71
CA PHE A 90 -6.74 3.75 -5.58
C PHE A 90 -5.96 5.05 -5.89
N TYR A 91 -4.67 5.08 -5.53
CA TYR A 91 -3.77 6.18 -5.82
C TYR A 91 -3.50 6.28 -7.33
N ASP A 92 -3.99 7.34 -7.97
CA ASP A 92 -3.93 7.53 -9.43
C ASP A 92 -2.51 7.86 -9.92
N MET A 93 -1.68 8.40 -9.03
CA MET A 93 -0.31 8.81 -9.31
C MET A 93 0.71 7.66 -9.22
N ASN A 94 0.31 6.44 -8.84
CA ASN A 94 1.24 5.35 -8.54
C ASN A 94 2.22 5.06 -9.70
N THR A 95 1.70 4.88 -10.92
CA THR A 95 2.54 4.61 -12.10
C THR A 95 3.49 5.77 -12.40
N LEU A 96 3.07 7.00 -12.13
CA LEU A 96 3.88 8.19 -12.40
C LEU A 96 5.01 8.32 -11.38
N VAL A 97 4.75 8.08 -10.10
CA VAL A 97 5.80 8.12 -9.07
C VAL A 97 6.75 6.93 -9.18
N ASP A 98 6.27 5.74 -9.56
CA ASP A 98 7.12 4.57 -9.81
C ASP A 98 8.07 4.78 -10.99
N ALA A 99 7.67 5.59 -11.99
CA ALA A 99 8.47 5.89 -13.18
C ALA A 99 9.70 6.79 -12.94
N GLY A 100 10.07 7.10 -11.69
CA GLY A 100 11.32 7.81 -11.45
C GLY A 100 11.31 9.27 -11.91
N THR A 101 12.48 9.71 -12.36
CA THR A 101 12.73 11.00 -13.01
C THR A 101 11.86 11.23 -14.25
N GLU A 102 11.48 10.18 -14.97
CA GLU A 102 10.61 10.30 -16.14
C GLU A 102 9.20 10.72 -15.75
N GLY A 103 8.69 10.20 -14.63
CA GLY A 103 7.43 10.64 -14.06
C GLY A 103 7.45 12.13 -13.69
N LEU A 104 8.51 12.57 -13.00
CA LEU A 104 8.71 13.99 -12.68
C LEU A 104 8.77 14.86 -13.94
N ARG A 105 9.43 14.39 -15.00
CA ARG A 105 9.53 15.11 -16.28
C ARG A 105 8.15 15.32 -16.91
N LEU A 106 7.28 14.33 -16.88
CA LEU A 106 5.90 14.45 -17.37
C LEU A 106 5.10 15.48 -16.56
N ILE A 107 5.23 15.48 -15.22
CA ILE A 107 4.60 16.47 -14.34
C ILE A 107 5.10 17.88 -14.67
N LYS A 108 6.42 18.07 -14.80
CA LYS A 108 7.02 19.36 -15.15
C LYS A 108 6.56 19.86 -16.52
N THR A 109 6.38 18.96 -17.49
CA THR A 109 5.86 19.31 -18.82
C THR A 109 4.40 19.79 -18.73
N TRP A 110 3.59 19.17 -17.88
CA TRP A 110 2.23 19.62 -17.60
C TRP A 110 2.21 21.03 -16.98
N GLN A 111 3.05 21.29 -15.98
CA GLN A 111 3.17 22.61 -15.36
C GLN A 111 3.61 23.69 -16.37
N GLN A 112 4.54 23.36 -17.27
CA GLN A 112 4.96 24.29 -18.33
C GLN A 112 3.81 24.62 -19.30
N ALA A 113 3.00 23.62 -19.67
CA ALA A 113 1.85 23.80 -20.58
C ALA A 113 0.64 24.45 -19.90
N ARG A 114 0.50 24.29 -18.58
CA ARG A 114 -0.59 24.80 -17.74
C ARG A 114 -0.03 25.35 -16.42
N PRO A 115 0.63 26.52 -16.41
CA PRO A 115 1.27 27.06 -15.19
C PRO A 115 0.32 27.36 -14.04
N HIS A 116 -0.96 27.58 -14.33
CA HIS A 116 -2.02 27.84 -13.37
C HIS A 116 -2.84 26.59 -12.99
N SER A 117 -2.41 25.40 -13.41
CA SER A 117 -3.06 24.15 -12.98
C SER A 117 -2.70 23.84 -11.53
N THR A 118 -3.67 23.95 -10.62
CA THR A 118 -3.51 23.48 -9.23
C THR A 118 -3.15 22.00 -9.15
N HIS A 119 -3.67 21.18 -10.08
CA HIS A 119 -3.46 19.73 -10.09
C HIS A 119 -2.06 19.34 -10.57
N ALA A 120 -1.47 20.09 -11.50
CA ALA A 120 -0.09 19.89 -11.92
C ALA A 120 0.90 20.17 -10.77
N TRP A 121 0.61 21.17 -9.94
CA TRP A 121 1.40 21.47 -8.75
C TRP A 121 1.15 20.46 -7.62
N LEU A 122 -0.09 20.03 -7.40
CA LEU A 122 -0.42 18.95 -6.45
C LEU A 122 0.26 17.63 -6.83
N ALA A 123 0.32 17.30 -8.13
CA ALA A 123 1.00 16.11 -8.64
C ALA A 123 2.50 16.13 -8.32
N GLU A 124 3.16 17.29 -8.46
CA GLU A 124 4.56 17.44 -8.05
C GLU A 124 4.71 17.33 -6.52
N ALA A 125 3.83 17.95 -5.74
CA ALA A 125 3.86 17.82 -4.28
C ALA A 125 3.77 16.33 -3.88
N GLN A 126 2.85 15.58 -4.47
CA GLN A 126 2.71 14.15 -4.22
C GLN A 126 3.91 13.32 -4.69
N TYR A 127 4.53 13.69 -5.82
CA TYR A 127 5.78 13.06 -6.27
C TYR A 127 6.90 13.23 -5.24
N TRP A 128 7.11 14.45 -4.74
CA TRP A 128 8.14 14.71 -3.73
C TRP A 128 7.81 14.09 -2.38
N ASN A 129 6.54 14.10 -1.97
CA ASN A 129 6.06 13.37 -0.79
C ASN A 129 6.44 11.87 -0.88
N HIS A 130 6.11 11.22 -2.00
CA HIS A 130 6.46 9.83 -2.23
C HIS A 130 7.97 9.58 -2.12
N ARG A 131 8.79 10.43 -2.76
CA ARG A 131 10.26 10.32 -2.67
C ARG A 131 10.78 10.51 -1.26
N ALA A 132 10.21 11.45 -0.49
CA ALA A 132 10.60 11.65 0.91
C ALA A 132 10.34 10.40 1.76
N TRP A 133 9.16 9.78 1.60
CA TRP A 133 8.82 8.53 2.28
C TRP A 133 9.69 7.36 1.84
N LEU A 134 10.02 7.25 0.55
CA LEU A 134 10.96 6.23 0.08
C LEU A 134 12.36 6.41 0.67
N TYR A 135 12.88 7.64 0.74
CA TYR A 135 14.18 7.90 1.37
C TYR A 135 14.19 7.61 2.85
N ARG A 136 13.14 7.97 3.58
CA ARG A 136 13.00 7.62 5.01
C ARG A 136 12.80 6.13 5.23
N SER A 137 12.51 5.37 4.17
CA SER A 137 12.03 3.99 4.20
C SER A 137 10.73 3.84 4.99
N TYR A 138 9.90 2.85 4.65
CA TYR A 138 8.72 2.52 5.47
C TYR A 138 9.10 1.73 6.74
N GLY A 139 10.39 1.60 7.06
CA GLY A 139 10.93 0.92 8.24
C GLY A 139 11.14 1.84 9.44
N TRP A 140 11.93 1.37 10.41
CA TRP A 140 12.25 2.12 11.61
C TRP A 140 13.20 3.29 11.31
N ALA A 141 13.02 4.42 12.00
CA ALA A 141 13.86 5.61 11.83
C ALA A 141 15.38 5.34 12.01
N ASN A 142 15.73 4.33 12.82
CA ASN A 142 17.11 3.94 13.11
C ASN A 142 17.82 3.26 11.91
N ASP A 143 17.05 2.75 10.93
CA ASP A 143 17.59 2.13 9.72
C ASP A 143 17.83 3.15 8.58
N THR A 144 17.48 4.42 8.82
CA THR A 144 17.60 5.52 7.86
C THR A 144 18.93 6.24 8.04
N THR A 145 19.77 6.26 7.00
CA THR A 145 21.08 6.94 7.07
C THR A 145 20.93 8.47 7.16
N HIS A 146 21.98 9.15 7.60
CA HIS A 146 21.96 10.62 7.63
C HIS A 146 21.74 11.23 6.23
N ALA A 147 22.37 10.67 5.19
CA ALA A 147 22.18 11.11 3.80
C ALA A 147 20.72 10.92 3.33
N MET A 148 20.08 9.83 3.73
CA MET A 148 18.66 9.56 3.48
C MET A 148 17.75 10.60 4.14
N TRP A 149 18.01 10.94 5.41
CA TRP A 149 17.28 12.01 6.09
C TRP A 149 17.46 13.37 5.40
N LEU A 150 18.67 13.69 4.95
CA LEU A 150 18.92 14.93 4.20
C LEU A 150 18.19 14.96 2.85
N CYS A 151 18.14 13.83 2.13
CA CYS A 151 17.39 13.73 0.88
C CYS A 151 15.87 13.77 1.11
N ALA A 152 15.37 13.15 2.17
CA ALA A 152 13.96 13.22 2.56
C ALA A 152 13.56 14.67 2.90
N GLY A 153 14.39 15.38 3.67
CA GLY A 153 14.19 16.80 3.97
C GLY A 153 14.23 17.68 2.71
N ALA A 154 15.15 17.42 1.78
CA ALA A 154 15.23 18.11 0.49
C ALA A 154 13.97 17.89 -0.37
N CYS A 155 13.46 16.66 -0.44
CA CYS A 155 12.17 16.37 -1.07
C CYS A 155 11.02 17.11 -0.38
N ASN A 156 11.00 17.15 0.95
CA ASN A 156 9.98 17.87 1.70
C ASN A 156 10.01 19.39 1.39
N GLU A 157 11.19 20.00 1.25
CA GLU A 157 11.29 21.40 0.80
C GLU A 157 10.66 21.62 -0.59
N GLN A 158 10.94 20.74 -1.54
CA GLN A 158 10.35 20.81 -2.90
C GLN A 158 8.83 20.59 -2.87
N MET A 159 8.35 19.67 -2.02
CA MET A 159 6.93 19.45 -1.82
C MET A 159 6.24 20.71 -1.30
N VAL A 160 6.77 21.35 -0.24
CA VAL A 160 6.17 22.56 0.34
C VAL A 160 6.09 23.69 -0.70
N ILE A 161 7.11 23.85 -1.54
CA ILE A 161 7.09 24.81 -2.66
C ILE A 161 5.93 24.51 -3.61
N ALA A 162 5.77 23.25 -4.03
CA ALA A 162 4.70 22.82 -4.91
C ALA A 162 3.31 22.96 -4.27
N THR A 163 3.17 22.68 -2.97
CA THR A 163 1.95 22.92 -2.19
C THR A 163 1.53 24.38 -2.25
N LEU A 164 2.45 25.31 -1.94
CA LEU A 164 2.14 26.74 -1.92
C LEU A 164 1.68 27.23 -3.30
N LYS A 165 2.31 26.74 -4.38
CA LYS A 165 1.89 27.00 -5.75
C LYS A 165 0.52 26.41 -6.08
N ALA A 166 0.22 25.20 -5.61
CA ALA A 166 -1.07 24.56 -5.83
C ALA A 166 -2.23 25.34 -5.19
N ILE A 167 -2.05 25.80 -3.95
CA ILE A 167 -3.04 26.60 -3.21
C ILE A 167 -3.18 28.00 -3.81
N ASP A 168 -2.08 28.60 -4.29
CA ASP A 168 -2.13 29.89 -4.99
C ASP A 168 -2.90 29.81 -6.32
N CYS A 169 -2.75 28.71 -7.06
CA CYS A 169 -3.49 28.49 -8.31
C CYS A 169 -5.00 28.28 -8.08
N ASP A 170 -5.38 27.55 -7.02
CA ASP A 170 -6.76 27.39 -6.60
C ASP A 170 -6.84 27.30 -5.07
N PRO A 171 -7.39 28.33 -4.38
CA PRO A 171 -7.51 28.34 -2.92
C PRO A 171 -8.36 27.20 -2.35
N ARG A 172 -9.14 26.49 -3.18
CA ARG A 172 -9.93 25.32 -2.76
C ARG A 172 -9.09 24.05 -2.59
N GLN A 173 -7.79 24.07 -2.93
CA GLN A 173 -6.94 22.88 -2.94
C GLN A 173 -6.56 22.37 -1.53
N TRP A 174 -7.55 21.86 -0.79
CA TRP A 174 -7.40 21.38 0.59
C TRP A 174 -6.43 20.19 0.73
N MET A 175 -6.29 19.38 -0.33
CA MET A 175 -5.40 18.21 -0.33
C MET A 175 -3.92 18.60 -0.23
N ALA A 176 -3.53 19.76 -0.77
CA ALA A 176 -2.15 20.26 -0.66
C ALA A 176 -1.81 20.66 0.78
N ALA A 177 -2.76 21.29 1.48
CA ALA A 177 -2.62 21.64 2.89
C ALA A 177 -2.53 20.38 3.77
N LEU A 178 -3.38 19.38 3.52
CA LEU A 178 -3.34 18.10 4.22
C LEU A 178 -1.98 17.40 4.09
N LEU A 179 -1.47 17.27 2.86
CA LEU A 179 -0.19 16.65 2.58
C LEU A 179 0.96 17.28 3.40
N THR A 180 0.92 18.61 3.52
CA THR A 180 1.94 19.37 4.24
C THR A 180 1.80 19.22 5.76
N SER A 181 0.58 19.03 6.26
CA SER A 181 0.32 18.70 7.66
C SER A 181 1.08 17.44 8.06
N THR A 182 0.80 16.30 7.44
CA THR A 182 1.47 15.02 7.74
C THR A 182 2.99 15.12 7.67
N ASN A 183 3.51 15.71 6.59
CA ASN A 183 4.95 15.73 6.35
C ASN A 183 5.72 16.68 7.25
N SER A 184 5.09 17.75 7.74
CA SER A 184 5.70 18.62 8.73
C SER A 184 6.06 17.90 10.03
N LYS A 185 5.22 16.94 10.46
CA LYS A 185 5.45 16.13 11.65
C LYS A 185 6.56 15.11 11.43
N VAL A 186 6.68 14.60 10.21
CA VAL A 186 7.57 13.50 9.86
C VAL A 186 8.97 13.96 9.46
N PHE A 187 9.06 14.97 8.59
CA PHE A 187 10.31 15.47 8.01
C PHE A 187 10.74 16.83 8.58
N GLY A 188 9.92 17.44 9.44
CA GLY A 188 10.08 18.80 9.91
C GLY A 188 9.59 19.83 8.90
N GLN A 189 9.72 21.11 9.25
CA GLN A 189 9.40 22.22 8.36
C GLN A 189 10.66 22.83 7.72
N PRO A 190 10.59 23.30 6.46
CA PRO A 190 11.64 24.11 5.89
C PRO A 190 11.89 25.35 6.75
N ALA A 191 13.14 25.66 7.06
CA ALA A 191 13.48 26.80 7.94
C ALA A 191 12.99 28.15 7.41
N TRP A 192 12.89 28.31 6.07
CA TRP A 192 12.38 29.51 5.44
C TRP A 192 10.86 29.66 5.53
N LEU A 193 10.13 28.58 5.83
CA LEU A 193 8.67 28.58 5.76
C LEU A 193 8.06 29.52 6.80
N ALA A 194 8.58 29.56 8.03
CA ALA A 194 8.07 30.46 9.06
C ALA A 194 8.16 31.93 8.64
N ALA A 195 9.27 32.36 8.03
CA ALA A 195 9.42 33.72 7.49
C ALA A 195 8.40 33.99 6.36
N HIS A 196 8.25 33.03 5.43
CA HIS A 196 7.23 33.12 4.38
C HIS A 196 5.80 33.24 4.93
N LEU A 197 5.46 32.43 5.93
CA LEU A 197 4.18 32.45 6.63
C LEU A 197 3.98 33.69 7.50
N ASN A 198 5.04 34.47 7.79
CA ASN A 198 4.95 35.82 8.37
C ASN A 198 4.86 36.95 7.33
N GLY A 199 4.96 36.62 6.03
CA GLY A 199 4.80 37.57 4.93
C GLY A 199 6.12 38.05 4.34
N ASP A 200 7.25 37.49 4.80
CA ASP A 200 8.56 37.82 4.26
C ASP A 200 8.78 37.23 2.86
N SER A 201 9.55 37.93 2.04
CA SER A 201 10.00 37.43 0.75
C SER A 201 11.09 36.37 0.94
N VAL A 202 10.89 35.18 0.35
CA VAL A 202 11.82 34.03 0.45
C VAL A 202 12.53 33.69 -0.85
N ALA A 203 12.37 34.50 -1.89
CA ALA A 203 12.99 34.28 -3.18
C ALA A 203 14.53 34.34 -3.09
N GLY A 204 15.22 33.42 -3.77
CA GLY A 204 16.69 33.43 -3.85
C GLY A 204 17.39 32.75 -2.66
N ILE A 205 16.66 32.28 -1.66
CA ILE A 205 17.23 31.51 -0.54
C ILE A 205 17.74 30.16 -1.06
N PRO A 206 19.00 29.77 -0.77
CA PRO A 206 19.49 28.44 -1.12
C PRO A 206 18.68 27.36 -0.40
N LEU A 207 18.15 26.41 -1.16
CA LEU A 207 17.51 25.19 -0.67
C LEU A 207 18.55 24.10 -0.45
N MET A 208 18.19 23.08 0.33
CA MET A 208 19.00 21.85 0.48
C MET A 208 20.44 22.11 0.96
N ILE A 209 20.69 23.17 1.74
CA ILE A 209 22.04 23.59 2.20
C ILE A 209 22.74 22.45 2.94
N ALA A 210 22.01 21.77 3.82
CA ALA A 210 22.56 20.65 4.59
C ALA A 210 22.99 19.48 3.68
N LEU A 211 22.17 19.15 2.68
CA LEU A 211 22.52 18.13 1.67
C LEU A 211 23.74 18.55 0.85
N LYS A 212 23.82 19.81 0.40
CA LYS A 212 24.98 20.34 -0.34
C LYS A 212 26.27 20.31 0.49
N ASN A 213 26.18 20.62 1.79
CA ASN A 213 27.31 20.52 2.71
C ASN A 213 27.73 19.07 2.99
N TYR A 214 26.79 18.14 2.99
CA TYR A 214 27.08 16.71 3.12
C TYR A 214 27.69 16.13 1.83
N HIS A 215 27.16 16.51 0.66
CA HIS A 215 27.67 16.11 -0.66
C HIS A 215 29.17 16.41 -0.84
N ARG A 216 29.66 17.54 -0.31
CA ARG A 216 31.11 17.86 -0.31
C ARG A 216 31.98 16.80 0.36
N ARG A 217 31.43 16.04 1.32
CA ARG A 217 32.13 14.99 2.07
C ARG A 217 31.87 13.60 1.48
N SER A 218 30.66 13.37 0.98
CA SER A 218 30.20 12.07 0.45
C SER A 218 29.47 12.25 -0.90
N PRO A 219 30.17 12.64 -1.98
CA PRO A 219 29.51 12.99 -3.24
C PRO A 219 28.83 11.79 -3.91
N GLN A 220 29.50 10.64 -3.92
CA GLN A 220 28.99 9.42 -4.56
C GLN A 220 27.68 8.92 -3.92
N GLU A 221 27.60 8.95 -2.59
CA GLU A 221 26.40 8.52 -1.86
C GLU A 221 25.20 9.44 -2.16
N VAL A 222 25.42 10.76 -2.12
CA VAL A 222 24.37 11.75 -2.39
C VAL A 222 23.94 11.75 -3.85
N GLU A 223 24.87 11.62 -4.80
CA GLU A 223 24.56 11.56 -6.23
C GLU A 223 23.74 10.32 -6.57
N ALA A 224 24.09 9.15 -6.03
CA ALA A 224 23.33 7.93 -6.21
C ALA A 224 21.91 8.04 -5.63
N LEU A 225 21.79 8.62 -4.44
CA LEU A 225 20.51 8.94 -3.82
C LEU A 225 19.67 9.83 -4.74
N MET A 226 20.20 10.98 -5.15
CA MET A 226 19.50 12.00 -5.93
C MET A 226 19.09 11.51 -7.32
N ALA A 227 19.87 10.64 -7.96
CA ALA A 227 19.57 10.07 -9.27
C ALA A 227 18.20 9.36 -9.31
N TYR A 228 17.78 8.75 -8.19
CA TYR A 228 16.51 8.04 -8.10
C TYR A 228 15.30 8.98 -8.01
N SER A 229 15.43 10.14 -7.37
CA SER A 229 14.34 11.09 -7.19
C SER A 229 14.29 12.18 -8.25
N GLY A 230 15.40 12.45 -8.93
CA GLY A 230 15.55 13.64 -9.77
C GLY A 230 15.83 14.93 -8.99
N LEU A 231 16.15 14.83 -7.69
CA LEU A 231 16.73 15.95 -6.96
C LEU A 231 18.00 16.44 -7.71
N SER A 232 18.17 17.75 -7.78
CA SER A 232 19.33 18.36 -8.45
C SER A 232 19.75 19.64 -7.73
N PHE A 233 21.06 19.88 -7.70
CA PHE A 233 21.60 21.14 -7.18
C PHE A 233 21.41 22.32 -8.13
N GLU A 234 21.04 22.09 -9.40
CA GLU A 234 20.77 23.14 -10.38
C GLU A 234 19.54 23.98 -10.02
N HIS A 235 18.55 23.36 -9.36
CA HIS A 235 17.31 23.99 -8.92
C HIS A 235 17.28 24.19 -7.39
N ALA A 236 18.44 24.31 -6.76
CA ALA A 236 18.58 24.46 -5.31
C ALA A 236 18.38 25.90 -4.81
N ILE A 237 17.60 26.71 -5.52
CA ILE A 237 17.29 28.08 -5.12
C ILE A 237 15.77 28.20 -5.03
N CYS A 238 15.29 28.76 -3.92
CA CYS A 238 13.88 28.98 -3.70
C CYS A 238 13.33 29.94 -4.78
N PRO A 239 12.32 29.52 -5.57
CA PRO A 239 11.68 30.40 -6.53
C PRO A 239 10.91 31.52 -5.81
N VAL A 240 10.41 32.50 -6.56
CA VAL A 240 9.45 33.46 -6.00
C VAL A 240 8.19 32.70 -5.60
N LEU A 241 7.94 32.63 -4.29
CA LEU A 241 6.80 31.95 -3.72
C LEU A 241 5.65 32.94 -3.50
N PRO A 242 4.44 32.60 -3.98
CA PRO A 242 3.25 33.36 -3.61
C PRO A 242 2.94 33.10 -2.14
N ARG A 243 2.33 34.08 -1.46
CA ARG A 243 1.65 33.83 -0.19
C ARG A 243 0.15 33.69 -0.50
N PRO A 244 -0.43 32.48 -0.55
CA PRO A 244 -1.85 32.33 -0.81
C PRO A 244 -2.69 33.09 0.22
N ASN A 245 -3.68 33.85 -0.24
CA ASN A 245 -4.53 34.70 0.61
C ASN A 245 -5.37 33.92 1.63
N ILE A 246 -5.57 32.62 1.40
CA ILE A 246 -6.35 31.75 2.27
C ILE A 246 -5.56 31.25 3.49
N LEU A 247 -4.24 31.47 3.52
CA LEU A 247 -3.41 31.06 4.65
C LEU A 247 -3.76 31.90 5.89
N PRO A 248 -4.11 31.25 7.03
CA PRO A 248 -4.35 31.95 8.29
C PRO A 248 -3.06 32.61 8.79
N GLU A 249 -3.22 33.53 9.75
CA GLU A 249 -2.10 34.11 10.47
C GLU A 249 -1.21 33.01 11.06
N TYR A 250 0.10 33.22 11.00
CA TYR A 250 1.08 32.27 11.50
C TYR A 250 0.97 32.17 13.02
N ASP A 251 0.73 30.95 13.52
CA ASP A 251 1.00 30.61 14.91
C ASP A 251 2.42 30.05 15.02
N ASP A 252 3.11 30.30 16.14
CA ASP A 252 4.54 29.99 16.33
C ASP A 252 4.93 28.51 16.07
N ASP A 253 3.96 27.61 15.90
CA ASP A 253 4.16 26.18 15.64
C ASP A 253 4.53 25.94 14.16
N GLY A 254 3.89 26.59 13.18
CA GLY A 254 4.17 26.40 11.74
C GLY A 254 4.08 24.95 11.21
N GLY A 255 3.82 23.99 12.09
CA GLY A 255 3.91 22.56 11.90
C GLY A 255 2.55 21.96 11.59
N GLN A 256 2.35 20.74 12.07
CA GLN A 256 1.20 19.91 11.70
C GLN A 256 -0.15 20.59 12.04
N LYS A 257 -0.22 21.28 13.19
CA LYS A 257 -1.43 21.98 13.63
C LYS A 257 -1.78 23.16 12.72
N TYR A 258 -0.77 23.96 12.35
CA TYR A 258 -0.95 25.09 11.42
C TYR A 258 -1.55 24.61 10.10
N TRP A 259 -0.97 23.57 9.50
CA TRP A 259 -1.44 23.07 8.20
C TRP A 259 -2.80 22.35 8.27
N LEU A 260 -3.14 21.74 9.41
CA LEU A 260 -4.52 21.30 9.65
C LEU A 260 -5.48 22.50 9.70
N SER A 261 -5.09 23.60 10.36
CA SER A 261 -5.87 24.84 10.39
C SER A 261 -6.06 25.45 9.00
N VAL A 262 -5.01 25.44 8.16
CA VAL A 262 -5.12 25.83 6.73
C VAL A 262 -6.14 24.95 6.01
N CYS A 263 -6.05 23.62 6.19
CA CYS A 263 -6.97 22.68 5.56
C CYS A 263 -8.43 22.94 5.98
N LEU A 264 -8.66 23.20 7.27
CA LEU A 264 -9.99 23.51 7.83
C LEU A 264 -10.49 24.91 7.44
N THR A 265 -9.59 25.86 7.14
CA THR A 265 -9.97 27.15 6.57
C THR A 265 -10.49 26.99 5.15
N ILE A 266 -9.88 26.08 4.37
CA ILE A 266 -10.30 25.77 3.00
C ILE A 266 -11.57 24.92 2.99
N PHE A 267 -11.63 23.88 3.82
CA PHE A 267 -12.74 22.93 3.90
C PHE A 267 -13.16 22.68 5.36
N PRO A 268 -13.98 23.57 5.96
CA PRO A 268 -14.31 23.53 7.39
C PRO A 268 -14.98 22.24 7.87
N HIS A 269 -15.72 21.57 6.99
CA HIS A 269 -16.49 20.38 7.35
C HIS A 269 -15.81 19.07 6.95
N THR A 270 -14.57 19.09 6.47
CA THR A 270 -13.82 17.90 6.04
C THR A 270 -13.64 16.87 7.17
N PHE A 271 -13.58 15.60 6.80
CA PHE A 271 -13.38 14.45 7.70
C PHE A 271 -12.03 13.75 7.43
N TYR A 272 -11.67 13.50 6.17
CA TYR A 272 -10.47 12.72 5.82
C TYR A 272 -9.13 13.34 6.25
N PRO A 273 -8.99 14.68 6.33
CA PRO A 273 -7.82 15.30 6.96
C PRO A 273 -7.57 14.84 8.39
N PHE A 274 -8.63 14.59 9.17
CA PHE A 274 -8.46 14.06 10.52
C PHE A 274 -8.02 12.60 10.50
N VAL A 275 -8.55 11.80 9.57
CA VAL A 275 -8.18 10.38 9.39
C VAL A 275 -6.68 10.24 9.14
N GLU A 276 -6.07 11.17 8.40
CA GLU A 276 -4.62 11.20 8.18
C GLU A 276 -3.85 11.86 9.34
N TYR A 277 -4.40 12.93 9.94
CA TYR A 277 -3.74 13.69 11.01
C TYR A 277 -3.58 12.91 12.32
N ILE A 278 -4.65 12.24 12.78
CA ILE A 278 -4.70 11.59 14.10
C ILE A 278 -3.62 10.51 14.27
N PRO A 279 -3.36 9.63 13.29
CA PRO A 279 -2.30 8.63 13.39
C PRO A 279 -0.93 9.18 13.79
N PHE A 280 -0.60 10.41 13.40
CA PHE A 280 0.66 11.08 13.73
C PHE A 280 0.64 11.86 15.05
N ARG A 281 -0.49 11.83 15.76
CA ARG A 281 -0.67 12.32 17.14
C ARG A 281 -0.68 11.19 18.17
N MET A 282 -0.59 9.94 17.73
CA MET A 282 -0.54 8.78 18.61
C MET A 282 0.78 8.72 19.41
N PRO A 283 0.84 8.04 20.56
CA PRO A 283 2.04 7.94 21.41
C PRO A 283 3.31 7.54 20.67
N ARG A 284 3.23 6.60 19.71
CA ARG A 284 4.38 6.18 18.90
C ARG A 284 5.01 7.28 18.05
N TRP A 285 4.30 8.39 17.82
CA TRP A 285 4.78 9.60 17.13
C TRP A 285 5.06 10.76 18.09
N GLY A 286 5.14 10.48 19.39
CA GLY A 286 5.40 11.47 20.44
C GLY A 286 4.21 12.38 20.75
N GLY A 287 2.98 11.96 20.42
CA GLY A 287 1.76 12.61 20.91
C GLY A 287 1.11 11.82 22.07
N SER A 288 -0.20 11.96 22.27
CA SER A 288 -0.93 11.18 23.27
C SER A 288 -2.40 10.97 22.90
N HIS A 289 -3.01 9.89 23.38
CA HIS A 289 -4.45 9.67 23.23
C HIS A 289 -5.27 10.77 23.90
N LYS A 290 -4.78 11.34 25.01
CA LYS A 290 -5.45 12.46 25.70
C LYS A 290 -5.59 13.69 24.79
N GLU A 291 -4.50 14.09 24.11
CA GLU A 291 -4.55 15.21 23.15
C GLU A 291 -5.53 14.94 22.00
N ILE A 292 -5.63 13.67 21.58
CA ILE A 292 -6.57 13.27 20.54
C ILE A 292 -8.01 13.38 21.03
N SER A 293 -8.32 12.86 22.22
CA SER A 293 -9.66 13.00 22.83
C SER A 293 -10.06 14.46 23.02
N GLU A 294 -9.15 15.32 23.51
CA GLU A 294 -9.40 16.76 23.65
C GLU A 294 -9.68 17.45 22.31
N LEU A 295 -9.03 17.02 21.22
CA LEU A 295 -9.32 17.50 19.87
C LEU A 295 -10.71 17.05 19.39
N LEU A 296 -11.07 15.78 19.61
CA LEU A 296 -12.37 15.23 19.22
C LEU A 296 -13.52 15.92 19.98
N ASP A 297 -13.31 16.28 21.24
CA ASP A 297 -14.29 17.02 22.07
C ASP A 297 -14.35 18.54 21.73
N SER A 298 -13.41 19.05 20.93
CA SER A 298 -13.32 20.48 20.62
C SER A 298 -14.37 20.95 19.62
N VAL A 299 -14.59 22.27 19.55
CA VAL A 299 -15.50 22.89 18.57
C VAL A 299 -15.11 22.57 17.12
N THR A 300 -13.83 22.31 16.88
CA THR A 300 -13.26 21.98 15.57
C THR A 300 -13.80 20.66 15.00
N CYS A 301 -14.23 19.74 15.85
CA CYS A 301 -14.77 18.42 15.45
C CYS A 301 -16.29 18.32 15.63
N LYS A 302 -16.97 19.42 15.98
CA LYS A 302 -18.42 19.42 16.28
C LYS A 302 -19.29 19.08 15.07
N HIS A 303 -18.78 19.29 13.85
CA HIS A 303 -19.49 18.95 12.61
C HIS A 303 -19.41 17.46 12.26
N LEU A 304 -18.54 16.69 12.91
CA LEU A 304 -18.39 15.26 12.64
C LEU A 304 -19.64 14.51 13.13
N SER A 305 -20.07 13.52 12.35
CA SER A 305 -21.20 12.66 12.73
C SER A 305 -20.82 11.73 13.89
N THR A 306 -21.82 11.10 14.52
CA THR A 306 -21.55 10.09 15.56
C THR A 306 -20.71 8.94 15.02
N GLU A 307 -20.99 8.51 13.80
CA GLU A 307 -20.23 7.45 13.14
C GLU A 307 -18.77 7.87 12.89
N GLU A 308 -18.53 9.13 12.52
CA GLU A 308 -17.19 9.68 12.29
C GLU A 308 -16.39 9.79 13.60
N HIS A 309 -17.03 10.15 14.70
CA HIS A 309 -16.43 10.08 16.03
C HIS A 309 -16.09 8.64 16.43
N ASP A 310 -17.02 7.71 16.23
CA ASP A 310 -16.79 6.29 16.51
C ASP A 310 -15.60 5.75 15.68
N TYR A 311 -15.45 6.17 14.43
CA TYR A 311 -14.28 5.81 13.61
C TYR A 311 -12.96 6.28 14.24
N MET A 312 -12.92 7.50 14.76
CA MET A 312 -11.71 8.05 15.38
C MET A 312 -11.37 7.38 16.71
N ASP A 313 -12.38 7.04 17.52
CA ASP A 313 -12.18 6.24 18.73
C ASP A 313 -11.62 4.86 18.39
N LEU A 314 -12.09 4.24 17.30
CA LEU A 314 -11.59 2.94 16.83
C LEU A 314 -10.17 3.01 16.25
N LEU A 315 -9.72 4.17 15.75
CA LEU A 315 -8.31 4.36 15.39
C LEU A 315 -7.39 4.33 16.63
N LEU A 316 -7.84 4.87 17.77
CA LEU A 316 -7.08 4.79 19.02
C LEU A 316 -6.93 3.34 19.47
N TRP A 317 -8.03 2.57 19.46
CA TRP A 317 -7.98 1.13 19.70
C TRP A 317 -7.00 0.44 18.75
N TRP A 318 -7.05 0.77 17.45
CA TRP A 318 -6.15 0.16 16.48
C TRP A 318 -4.67 0.44 16.78
N ASP A 319 -4.32 1.62 17.28
CA ASP A 319 -2.93 1.94 17.66
C ASP A 319 -2.38 0.98 18.73
N ASP A 320 -3.23 0.57 19.68
CA ASP A 320 -2.85 -0.33 20.78
C ASP A 320 -2.70 -1.79 20.34
N TYR A 321 -3.43 -2.23 19.30
CA TYR A 321 -3.50 -3.65 18.93
C TYR A 321 -2.94 -4.01 17.56
N ARG A 322 -2.78 -3.04 16.64
CA ARG A 322 -2.36 -3.27 15.23
C ARG A 322 -1.11 -4.14 15.10
N ASP A 323 -0.11 -3.84 15.92
CA ASP A 323 1.23 -4.44 15.83
C ASP A 323 1.50 -5.40 17.00
N VAL A 324 0.49 -5.70 17.81
CA VAL A 324 0.61 -6.55 19.01
C VAL A 324 0.12 -7.96 18.69
N SER A 325 1.00 -8.95 18.85
CA SER A 325 0.61 -10.36 18.76
C SER A 325 -0.28 -10.72 19.93
N ILE A 326 -1.25 -11.62 19.73
CA ILE A 326 -2.07 -12.14 20.84
C ILE A 326 -1.20 -12.77 21.95
N GLU A 327 -0.03 -13.30 21.58
CA GLU A 327 0.95 -13.89 22.49
C GLU A 327 1.64 -12.86 23.40
N ASP A 328 1.66 -11.59 22.99
CA ASP A 328 2.26 -10.47 23.75
C ASP A 328 1.25 -9.81 24.71
N ILE A 329 -0.03 -10.16 24.60
CA ILE A 329 -1.09 -9.70 25.50
C ILE A 329 -1.14 -10.64 26.71
N ALA A 330 -1.30 -10.05 27.91
CA ALA A 330 -1.43 -10.80 29.15
C ALA A 330 -2.54 -11.87 29.03
N PRO A 331 -2.32 -13.14 29.42
CA PRO A 331 -3.27 -14.23 29.21
C PRO A 331 -4.69 -13.92 29.70
N GLU A 332 -4.81 -13.22 30.83
CA GLU A 332 -6.07 -12.77 31.43
C GLU A 332 -6.83 -11.71 30.60
N GLU A 333 -6.15 -10.99 29.70
CA GLU A 333 -6.71 -9.94 28.85
C GLU A 333 -6.96 -10.39 27.40
N GLN A 334 -6.38 -11.53 26.98
CA GLN A 334 -6.48 -12.02 25.61
C GLN A 334 -7.93 -12.23 25.15
N GLN A 335 -8.76 -12.86 25.98
CA GLN A 335 -10.16 -13.11 25.61
C GLN A 335 -10.93 -11.80 25.50
N TYR A 336 -10.66 -10.83 26.37
CA TYR A 336 -11.29 -9.51 26.29
C TYR A 336 -10.91 -8.77 25.01
N ALA A 337 -9.63 -8.82 24.61
CA ALA A 337 -9.16 -8.22 23.36
C ALA A 337 -9.82 -8.88 22.13
N ILE A 338 -9.94 -10.22 22.13
CA ILE A 338 -10.64 -10.96 21.09
C ILE A 338 -12.11 -10.58 21.03
N ASP A 339 -12.83 -10.55 22.16
CA ASP A 339 -14.25 -10.20 22.22
C ASP A 339 -14.49 -8.76 21.74
N LEU A 340 -13.56 -7.84 22.04
CA LEU A 340 -13.61 -6.47 21.57
C LEU A 340 -13.39 -6.38 20.05
N ALA A 341 -12.36 -7.04 19.51
CA ALA A 341 -12.13 -7.10 18.07
C ALA A 341 -13.30 -7.74 17.32
N GLU A 342 -13.87 -8.81 17.89
CA GLU A 342 -15.07 -9.46 17.37
C GLU A 342 -16.26 -8.50 17.29
N ASN A 343 -16.47 -7.73 18.36
CA ASN A 343 -17.52 -6.70 18.40
C ASN A 343 -17.29 -5.62 17.33
N ILE A 344 -16.06 -5.13 17.16
CA ILE A 344 -15.71 -4.12 16.16
C ILE A 344 -15.93 -4.69 14.74
N ALA A 345 -15.41 -5.88 14.46
CA ALA A 345 -15.59 -6.57 13.19
C ALA A 345 -17.08 -6.79 12.85
N GLN A 346 -17.93 -6.91 13.86
CA GLN A 346 -19.36 -7.14 13.70
C GLN A 346 -20.19 -5.86 13.53
N TYR A 347 -19.88 -4.81 14.29
CA TYR A 347 -20.80 -3.67 14.49
C TYR A 347 -20.23 -2.31 14.10
N ALA A 348 -18.93 -2.18 13.83
CA ALA A 348 -18.37 -0.89 13.44
C ALA A 348 -19.05 -0.40 12.15
N GLN A 349 -19.44 0.88 12.14
CA GLN A 349 -20.17 1.47 11.00
C GLN A 349 -19.28 1.60 9.75
N PHE A 350 -18.03 2.00 9.96
CA PHE A 350 -17.03 2.11 8.91
C PHE A 350 -16.43 0.75 8.55
N GLN A 351 -16.36 0.48 7.24
CA GLN A 351 -15.85 -0.78 6.71
C GLN A 351 -14.37 -0.98 7.07
N GLU A 352 -13.57 0.08 7.06
CA GLU A 352 -12.16 0.04 7.38
C GLU A 352 -11.89 -0.43 8.82
N CYS A 353 -12.73 -0.01 9.78
CA CYS A 353 -12.63 -0.49 11.16
C CYS A 353 -12.93 -1.99 11.25
N ARG A 354 -13.95 -2.46 10.52
CA ARG A 354 -14.27 -3.89 10.45
C ARG A 354 -13.11 -4.68 9.82
N HIS A 355 -12.52 -4.17 8.74
CA HIS A 355 -11.37 -4.78 8.07
C HIS A 355 -10.14 -4.87 8.98
N ASN A 356 -9.80 -3.80 9.69
CA ASN A 356 -8.68 -3.80 10.65
C ASN A 356 -8.88 -4.85 11.75
N ALA A 357 -10.09 -4.91 12.34
CA ALA A 357 -10.41 -5.90 13.35
C ALA A 357 -10.36 -7.34 12.81
N LEU A 358 -10.89 -7.58 11.60
CA LEU A 358 -10.82 -8.88 10.94
C LEU A 358 -9.37 -9.27 10.62
N GLU A 359 -8.52 -8.34 10.18
CA GLU A 359 -7.10 -8.62 9.93
C GLU A 359 -6.39 -9.09 11.19
N TRP A 360 -6.64 -8.43 12.32
CA TRP A 360 -6.08 -8.84 13.60
C TRP A 360 -6.63 -10.19 14.07
N LEU A 361 -7.94 -10.43 13.97
CA LEU A 361 -8.57 -11.70 14.31
C LEU A 361 -8.03 -12.88 13.47
N LEU A 362 -7.80 -12.68 12.16
CA LEU A 362 -7.16 -13.67 11.30
C LEU A 362 -5.78 -14.06 11.83
N ALA A 363 -4.99 -13.09 12.31
CA ALA A 363 -3.69 -13.34 12.92
C ALA A 363 -3.83 -14.10 14.25
N CYS A 364 -4.75 -13.68 15.11
CA CYS A 364 -5.01 -14.32 16.40
C CYS A 364 -5.42 -15.79 16.24
N TYR A 365 -6.43 -16.09 15.44
CA TYR A 365 -6.93 -17.45 15.27
C TYR A 365 -5.93 -18.37 14.58
N ASN A 366 -5.14 -17.85 13.63
CA ASN A 366 -4.04 -18.60 13.05
C ASN A 366 -2.97 -18.93 14.09
N LYS A 367 -2.60 -17.99 14.96
CA LYS A 367 -1.62 -18.19 16.04
C LYS A 367 -2.09 -19.19 17.09
N GLN A 368 -3.38 -19.17 17.42
CA GLN A 368 -4.00 -20.12 18.33
C GLN A 368 -4.22 -21.51 17.71
N ASN A 369 -3.97 -21.67 16.39
CA ASN A 369 -4.31 -22.86 15.62
C ASN A 369 -5.81 -23.25 15.69
N ASP A 370 -6.68 -22.25 15.86
CA ASP A 370 -8.14 -22.44 15.88
C ASP A 370 -8.66 -22.33 14.44
N HIS A 371 -8.60 -23.45 13.71
CA HIS A 371 -8.97 -23.49 12.29
C HIS A 371 -10.43 -23.21 12.02
N ASP A 372 -11.33 -23.54 12.95
CA ASP A 372 -12.77 -23.29 12.81
C ASP A 372 -13.07 -21.79 12.89
N LYS A 373 -12.52 -21.11 13.90
CA LYS A 373 -12.66 -19.64 14.00
C LYS A 373 -11.91 -18.92 12.89
N LEU A 374 -10.74 -19.42 12.48
CA LEU A 374 -10.02 -18.85 11.35
C LEU A 374 -10.85 -18.93 10.07
N TRP A 375 -11.50 -20.07 9.81
CA TRP A 375 -12.37 -20.23 8.65
C TRP A 375 -13.59 -19.29 8.70
N CYS A 376 -14.28 -19.22 9.85
CA CYS A 376 -15.38 -18.29 10.03
C CYS A 376 -14.96 -16.83 9.82
N CYS A 377 -13.79 -16.44 10.33
CA CYS A 377 -13.22 -15.11 10.14
C CYS A 377 -12.88 -14.82 8.66
N ILE A 378 -12.35 -15.81 7.92
CA ILE A 378 -12.14 -15.71 6.47
C ILE A 378 -13.46 -15.48 5.75
N GLN A 379 -14.52 -16.24 6.06
CA GLN A 379 -15.83 -16.07 5.43
C GLN A 379 -16.41 -14.68 5.67
N ARG A 380 -16.24 -14.11 6.88
CA ARG A 380 -16.64 -12.74 7.20
C ARG A 380 -15.83 -11.71 6.42
N ALA A 381 -14.51 -11.88 6.32
CA ALA A 381 -13.66 -11.03 5.51
C ALA A 381 -14.08 -11.03 4.03
N VAL A 382 -14.41 -12.20 3.48
CA VAL A 382 -14.93 -12.36 2.11
C VAL A 382 -16.29 -11.67 1.95
N MET A 383 -17.22 -11.86 2.90
CA MET A 383 -18.52 -11.17 2.90
C MET A 383 -18.36 -9.63 2.90
N GLU A 384 -17.36 -9.11 3.60
CA GLU A 384 -17.08 -7.66 3.73
C GLU A 384 -16.21 -7.09 2.59
N ASP A 385 -15.92 -7.86 1.54
CA ASP A 385 -15.01 -7.49 0.43
C ASP A 385 -13.61 -7.05 0.86
N MET A 386 -13.13 -7.58 2.00
CA MET A 386 -11.76 -7.39 2.46
C MET A 386 -10.79 -8.19 1.59
N LYS A 387 -9.67 -7.57 1.20
CA LYS A 387 -8.61 -8.26 0.44
C LYS A 387 -7.73 -9.07 1.37
N LEU A 388 -7.75 -10.39 1.19
CA LEU A 388 -6.91 -11.30 1.94
C LEU A 388 -5.50 -11.32 1.36
N ASN A 389 -4.50 -11.27 2.24
CA ASN A 389 -3.10 -11.38 1.86
C ASN A 389 -2.77 -12.74 1.21
N ASN A 390 -1.55 -12.87 0.69
CA ASN A 390 -1.10 -14.10 0.00
C ASN A 390 -1.30 -15.37 0.86
N TYR A 391 -1.09 -15.28 2.17
CA TYR A 391 -1.19 -16.40 3.10
C TYR A 391 -2.65 -16.81 3.35
N TYR A 392 -3.51 -15.86 3.74
CA TYR A 392 -4.92 -16.16 4.00
C TYR A 392 -5.71 -16.48 2.73
N THR A 393 -5.24 -16.03 1.55
CA THR A 393 -5.77 -16.47 0.26
C THR A 393 -5.63 -17.99 0.10
N ALA A 394 -4.46 -18.55 0.43
CA ALA A 394 -4.24 -19.98 0.31
C ALA A 394 -5.11 -20.77 1.32
N TYR A 395 -5.21 -20.30 2.57
CA TYR A 395 -6.10 -20.90 3.57
C TYR A 395 -7.56 -20.89 3.15
N ALA A 396 -8.04 -19.78 2.57
CA ALA A 396 -9.40 -19.67 2.07
C ALA A 396 -9.69 -20.74 1.01
N ILE A 397 -8.77 -20.97 0.06
CA ILE A 397 -8.91 -22.04 -0.95
C ILE A 397 -8.89 -23.41 -0.29
N LYS A 398 -7.93 -23.69 0.61
CA LYS A 398 -7.81 -25.00 1.26
C LYS A 398 -9.07 -25.35 2.06
N PHE A 399 -9.60 -24.41 2.84
CA PHE A 399 -10.83 -24.64 3.59
C PHE A 399 -12.03 -24.81 2.66
N ALA A 400 -12.15 -23.97 1.62
CA ALA A 400 -13.24 -24.08 0.67
C ALA A 400 -13.23 -25.40 -0.12
N LEU A 401 -12.07 -26.00 -0.40
CA LEU A 401 -11.98 -27.33 -1.00
C LEU A 401 -12.56 -28.42 -0.08
N SER A 402 -12.45 -28.27 1.23
CA SER A 402 -13.04 -29.20 2.19
C SER A 402 -14.55 -29.00 2.38
N TYR A 403 -15.00 -27.74 2.40
CA TYR A 403 -16.39 -27.40 2.75
C TYR A 403 -17.31 -27.20 1.53
N TYR A 404 -16.78 -26.72 0.41
CA TYR A 404 -17.53 -26.34 -0.79
C TYR A 404 -16.86 -26.77 -2.12
N PRO A 405 -16.36 -28.02 -2.25
CA PRO A 405 -15.54 -28.46 -3.39
C PRO A 405 -16.20 -28.27 -4.76
N ASP A 406 -17.52 -28.51 -4.85
CA ASP A 406 -18.29 -28.51 -6.10
C ASP A 406 -19.17 -27.24 -6.27
N SER A 407 -18.75 -26.13 -5.67
CA SER A 407 -19.50 -24.86 -5.70
C SER A 407 -18.77 -23.75 -6.48
N PHE A 408 -19.45 -22.63 -6.70
CA PHE A 408 -18.81 -21.42 -7.23
C PHE A 408 -18.00 -20.63 -6.21
N TRP A 409 -17.89 -21.09 -4.95
CA TRP A 409 -17.29 -20.30 -3.88
C TRP A 409 -15.84 -19.92 -4.18
N ILE A 410 -15.00 -20.88 -4.59
CA ILE A 410 -13.58 -20.63 -4.90
C ILE A 410 -13.45 -19.69 -6.09
N TYR A 411 -14.23 -19.92 -7.16
CA TYR A 411 -14.27 -19.05 -8.32
C TYR A 411 -14.62 -17.60 -7.94
N ASN A 412 -15.69 -17.42 -7.17
CA ASN A 412 -16.19 -16.12 -6.75
C ASN A 412 -15.17 -15.41 -5.83
N PHE A 413 -14.60 -16.15 -4.87
CA PHE A 413 -13.57 -15.64 -3.97
C PHE A 413 -12.33 -15.18 -4.74
N ILE A 414 -11.83 -15.96 -5.71
CA ILE A 414 -10.65 -15.57 -6.49
C ILE A 414 -10.95 -14.37 -7.39
N CYS A 415 -12.11 -14.31 -8.04
CA CYS A 415 -12.53 -13.13 -8.80
C CYS A 415 -12.60 -11.88 -7.89
N GLN A 416 -13.13 -12.04 -6.69
CA GLN A 416 -13.22 -10.96 -5.72
C GLN A 416 -11.85 -10.51 -5.22
N ASN A 417 -10.99 -11.45 -4.80
CA ASN A 417 -9.73 -11.16 -4.12
C ASN A 417 -8.58 -10.77 -5.07
N SER A 418 -8.63 -11.18 -6.34
CA SER A 418 -7.68 -10.76 -7.38
C SER A 418 -7.97 -9.36 -7.94
N GLN A 419 -9.19 -8.84 -7.76
CA GLN A 419 -9.57 -7.52 -8.23
C GLN A 419 -9.01 -6.42 -7.30
N ASN A 420 -8.27 -5.46 -7.86
CA ASN A 420 -7.68 -4.32 -7.13
C ASN A 420 -6.83 -4.72 -5.92
N THR A 421 -6.00 -5.75 -6.06
CA THR A 421 -5.13 -6.24 -4.98
C THR A 421 -3.66 -5.95 -5.26
N THR A 422 -2.86 -5.79 -4.21
CA THR A 422 -1.39 -5.81 -4.28
C THR A 422 -0.80 -7.18 -4.05
N TYR A 423 -1.62 -8.14 -3.62
CA TYR A 423 -1.18 -9.50 -3.36
C TYR A 423 -1.06 -10.26 -4.69
N ALA A 424 0.15 -10.65 -5.05
CA ALA A 424 0.41 -11.32 -6.32
C ALA A 424 -0.13 -12.76 -6.35
N THR A 425 -0.25 -13.44 -5.22
CA THR A 425 -0.73 -14.83 -5.15
C THR A 425 -2.17 -15.00 -5.66
N PRO A 426 -3.19 -14.21 -5.22
CA PRO A 426 -4.52 -14.29 -5.82
C PRO A 426 -4.55 -13.96 -7.31
N VAL A 427 -3.66 -13.08 -7.80
CA VAL A 427 -3.50 -12.78 -9.24
C VAL A 427 -2.97 -14.00 -10.01
N ILE A 428 -1.97 -14.69 -9.45
CA ILE A 428 -1.42 -15.92 -10.02
C ILE A 428 -2.50 -17.02 -10.06
N TYR A 429 -3.24 -17.23 -8.97
CA TYR A 429 -4.34 -18.19 -8.93
C TYR A 429 -5.44 -17.88 -9.94
N ARG A 430 -5.88 -16.62 -10.02
CA ARG A 430 -6.85 -16.19 -11.02
C ARG A 430 -6.36 -16.55 -12.42
N GLY A 431 -5.15 -16.12 -12.79
CA GLY A 431 -4.60 -16.35 -14.13
C GLY A 431 -4.46 -17.84 -14.46
N PHE A 432 -3.95 -18.62 -13.52
CA PHE A 432 -3.75 -20.06 -13.72
C PHE A 432 -5.06 -20.84 -13.78
N PHE A 433 -6.00 -20.59 -12.86
CA PHE A 433 -7.29 -21.30 -12.85
C PHE A 433 -8.13 -20.99 -14.08
N GLN A 434 -8.08 -19.75 -14.59
CA GLN A 434 -8.67 -19.40 -15.90
C GLN A 434 -7.99 -20.15 -17.05
N ARG A 435 -6.66 -20.22 -17.06
CA ARG A 435 -5.90 -20.88 -18.13
C ARG A 435 -6.21 -22.37 -18.22
N GLU A 436 -6.35 -23.04 -17.08
CA GLU A 436 -6.59 -24.49 -17.03
C GLU A 436 -8.08 -24.86 -17.00
N GLY A 437 -8.98 -23.92 -16.69
CA GLY A 437 -10.41 -24.18 -16.59
C GLY A 437 -10.79 -25.03 -15.38
N ILE A 438 -10.24 -24.71 -14.21
CA ILE A 438 -10.44 -25.46 -12.96
C ILE A 438 -11.10 -24.61 -11.87
N LEU A 439 -11.63 -25.26 -10.83
CA LEU A 439 -12.23 -24.60 -9.65
C LEU A 439 -13.33 -23.58 -10.02
N GLY A 440 -14.18 -23.93 -11.00
CA GLY A 440 -15.31 -23.14 -11.47
C GLY A 440 -15.00 -22.15 -12.61
N PHE A 441 -13.73 -22.01 -12.99
CA PHE A 441 -13.33 -21.21 -14.15
C PHE A 441 -13.56 -21.95 -15.47
N GLU A 442 -13.94 -21.21 -16.51
CA GLU A 442 -13.95 -21.72 -17.88
C GLU A 442 -12.55 -21.59 -18.48
N LYS A 443 -12.15 -22.55 -19.33
CA LYS A 443 -10.80 -22.53 -19.91
C LYS A 443 -10.64 -21.36 -20.90
N ASP A 444 -9.73 -20.43 -20.59
CA ASP A 444 -9.31 -19.33 -21.48
C ASP A 444 -7.83 -19.01 -21.25
N GLU A 445 -6.97 -19.46 -22.18
CA GLU A 445 -5.53 -19.27 -22.07
C GLU A 445 -5.10 -17.81 -22.25
N GLY A 446 -5.72 -17.09 -23.19
CA GLY A 446 -5.34 -15.71 -23.51
C GLY A 446 -5.62 -14.78 -22.33
N GLN A 447 -6.78 -14.96 -21.71
CA GLN A 447 -7.11 -14.17 -20.53
C GLN A 447 -6.34 -14.62 -19.29
N GLY A 448 -6.10 -15.93 -19.12
CA GLY A 448 -5.23 -16.45 -18.06
C GLY A 448 -3.82 -15.85 -18.12
N ASP A 449 -3.22 -15.82 -19.31
CA ASP A 449 -1.90 -15.24 -19.54
C ASP A 449 -1.85 -13.74 -19.25
N ALA A 450 -2.88 -12.98 -19.63
CA ALA A 450 -2.96 -11.56 -19.35
C ALA A 450 -2.94 -11.23 -17.85
N TRP A 451 -3.53 -12.10 -17.01
CA TRP A 451 -3.45 -11.97 -15.55
C TRP A 451 -2.09 -12.37 -14.99
N LEU A 452 -1.51 -13.45 -15.49
CA LEU A 452 -0.18 -13.91 -15.08
C LEU A 452 0.91 -12.89 -15.44
N GLU A 453 0.73 -12.11 -16.51
CA GLU A 453 1.66 -11.06 -16.92
C GLU A 453 1.84 -9.99 -15.81
N LYS A 454 0.77 -9.65 -15.08
CA LYS A 454 0.85 -8.71 -13.94
C LYS A 454 1.78 -9.17 -12.81
N ALA A 455 2.06 -10.47 -12.74
CA ALA A 455 2.93 -11.07 -11.73
C ALA A 455 4.26 -11.58 -12.32
N SER A 456 4.68 -11.12 -13.50
CA SER A 456 5.88 -11.66 -14.19
C SER A 456 7.21 -11.02 -13.79
N ASP A 457 7.16 -9.93 -13.00
CA ASP A 457 8.34 -9.26 -12.45
C ASP A 457 9.05 -10.13 -11.39
N ILE A 458 10.38 -10.08 -11.35
CA ILE A 458 11.22 -10.83 -10.41
C ILE A 458 10.87 -10.56 -8.95
N LYS A 459 10.34 -9.38 -8.61
CA LYS A 459 9.88 -9.06 -7.24
C LYS A 459 8.81 -10.03 -6.72
N TYR A 460 8.08 -10.70 -7.61
CA TYR A 460 7.06 -11.70 -7.26
C TYR A 460 7.59 -13.13 -7.16
N ASN A 461 8.92 -13.33 -7.21
CA ASN A 461 9.55 -14.64 -7.17
C ASN A 461 9.10 -15.51 -5.97
N HIS A 462 8.95 -14.90 -4.78
CA HIS A 462 8.44 -15.61 -3.61
C HIS A 462 6.97 -16.02 -3.78
N ASN A 463 6.14 -15.14 -4.34
CA ASN A 463 4.71 -15.42 -4.56
C ASN A 463 4.49 -16.58 -5.51
N TRP A 464 5.27 -16.66 -6.60
CA TRP A 464 5.27 -17.81 -7.50
C TRP A 464 5.68 -19.09 -6.79
N ARG A 465 6.74 -19.05 -5.96
CA ARG A 465 7.17 -20.21 -5.18
C ARG A 465 6.05 -20.75 -4.30
N SER A 466 5.38 -19.86 -3.56
CA SER A 466 4.25 -20.21 -2.70
C SER A 466 3.11 -20.78 -3.54
N ALA A 467 2.65 -20.06 -4.56
CA ALA A 467 1.51 -20.47 -5.39
C ALA A 467 1.71 -21.85 -6.05
N ILE A 468 2.92 -22.16 -6.54
CA ILE A 468 3.24 -23.47 -7.10
C ILE A 468 3.17 -24.57 -6.03
N LYS A 469 3.73 -24.33 -4.84
CA LYS A 469 3.74 -25.31 -3.75
C LYS A 469 2.36 -25.53 -3.14
N ASP A 470 1.56 -24.48 -3.08
CA ASP A 470 0.21 -24.52 -2.53
C ASP A 470 -0.69 -25.47 -3.33
N LEU A 471 -0.44 -25.69 -4.64
CA LEU A 471 -1.17 -26.69 -5.42
C LEU A 471 -1.10 -28.10 -4.83
N SER A 472 0.06 -28.51 -4.32
CA SER A 472 0.17 -29.81 -3.63
C SER A 472 -0.62 -29.82 -2.33
N TRP A 473 -0.64 -28.69 -1.59
CA TRP A 473 -1.43 -28.56 -0.37
C TRP A 473 -2.93 -28.55 -0.64
N PHE A 474 -3.36 -28.08 -1.81
CA PHE A 474 -4.74 -28.10 -2.29
C PHE A 474 -5.18 -29.46 -2.85
N ASP A 475 -4.33 -30.50 -2.78
CA ASP A 475 -4.59 -31.80 -3.42
C ASP A 475 -4.73 -31.69 -4.96
N LEU A 476 -4.12 -30.66 -5.55
CA LEU A 476 -4.07 -30.35 -7.00
C LEU A 476 -2.66 -30.61 -7.56
N SER A 477 -2.01 -31.67 -7.08
CA SER A 477 -0.61 -31.97 -7.36
C SER A 477 -0.29 -32.07 -8.86
N ASP A 478 -1.23 -32.53 -9.68
CA ASP A 478 -1.07 -32.65 -11.14
C ASP A 478 -0.80 -31.31 -11.83
N TYR A 479 -1.23 -30.21 -11.20
CA TYR A 479 -1.06 -28.85 -11.71
C TYR A 479 0.26 -28.19 -11.28
N PHE A 480 1.05 -28.85 -10.43
CA PHE A 480 2.36 -28.35 -9.97
C PHE A 480 3.31 -28.05 -11.14
N ILE A 481 3.51 -29.03 -12.04
CA ILE A 481 4.40 -28.88 -13.20
C ILE A 481 3.84 -27.87 -14.22
N PRO A 482 2.54 -27.88 -14.58
CA PRO A 482 1.95 -26.85 -15.42
C PRO A 482 2.22 -25.42 -14.92
N LEU A 483 1.90 -25.09 -13.67
CA LEU A 483 2.12 -23.74 -13.14
C LEU A 483 3.61 -23.39 -13.06
N ALA A 484 4.45 -24.33 -12.63
CA ALA A 484 5.89 -24.12 -12.57
C ALA A 484 6.50 -23.89 -13.97
N THR A 485 5.98 -24.56 -15.00
CA THR A 485 6.42 -24.38 -16.39
C THR A 485 6.03 -23.00 -16.94
N ILE A 486 4.84 -22.52 -16.61
CA ILE A 486 4.36 -21.17 -16.96
C ILE A 486 5.26 -20.10 -16.31
N GLY A 487 5.60 -20.26 -15.03
CA GLY A 487 6.54 -19.37 -14.33
C GLY A 487 7.96 -19.45 -14.91
N LYS A 488 8.41 -20.65 -15.29
CA LYS A 488 9.70 -20.88 -15.97
C LYS A 488 9.80 -20.12 -17.29
N GLN A 489 8.75 -20.16 -18.11
CA GLN A 489 8.69 -19.43 -19.39
C GLN A 489 8.83 -17.91 -19.19
N ARG A 490 8.32 -17.40 -18.06
CA ARG A 490 8.42 -16.01 -17.62
C ARG A 490 9.74 -15.68 -16.89
N ASN A 491 10.74 -16.56 -16.94
CA ASN A 491 12.02 -16.37 -16.25
C ASN A 491 11.90 -16.20 -14.73
N ILE A 492 10.88 -16.75 -14.08
CA ILE A 492 10.76 -16.66 -12.63
C ILE A 492 11.77 -17.63 -11.96
N PRO A 493 12.76 -17.14 -11.17
CA PRO A 493 13.82 -17.99 -10.64
C PRO A 493 13.34 -19.16 -9.78
N ALA A 494 12.31 -18.95 -8.97
CA ALA A 494 11.74 -19.98 -8.12
C ALA A 494 11.02 -21.06 -8.91
N ALA A 495 10.37 -20.70 -10.02
CA ALA A 495 9.72 -21.65 -10.90
C ALA A 495 10.75 -22.51 -11.64
N LEU A 496 11.81 -21.87 -12.18
CA LEU A 496 12.98 -22.57 -12.73
C LEU A 496 13.58 -23.57 -11.73
N ASN A 497 13.78 -23.14 -10.49
CA ASN A 497 14.31 -23.98 -9.41
C ASN A 497 13.39 -25.17 -9.10
N LEU A 498 12.07 -24.95 -8.97
CA LEU A 498 11.13 -26.03 -8.67
C LEU A 498 11.07 -27.07 -9.80
N VAL A 499 11.05 -26.64 -11.07
CA VAL A 499 11.13 -27.57 -12.22
C VAL A 499 12.46 -28.32 -12.25
N ALA A 500 13.56 -27.65 -11.93
CA ALA A 500 14.88 -28.29 -11.88
C ALA A 500 14.98 -29.37 -10.80
N LEU A 501 14.37 -29.15 -9.63
CA LEU A 501 14.31 -30.15 -8.56
C LEU A 501 13.56 -31.41 -9.00
N GLU A 502 12.45 -31.26 -9.72
CA GLU A 502 11.68 -32.39 -10.27
C GLU A 502 12.49 -33.20 -11.30
N TYR A 503 13.33 -32.56 -12.13
CA TYR A 503 14.26 -33.25 -13.03
C TYR A 503 15.47 -33.89 -12.30
N LEU A 504 15.79 -33.46 -11.08
CA LEU A 504 16.94 -33.94 -10.30
C LEU A 504 16.57 -35.07 -9.33
N ASP A 505 15.29 -35.26 -9.07
CA ASP A 505 14.83 -36.29 -8.16
C ASP A 505 14.82 -37.66 -8.87
N LYS A 506 15.42 -38.65 -8.20
CA LYS A 506 15.63 -40.01 -8.71
C LYS A 506 14.51 -40.94 -8.30
N GLU A 507 13.58 -40.48 -7.46
CA GLU A 507 12.46 -41.28 -7.00
C GLU A 507 11.38 -41.42 -8.10
N ASP A 508 10.76 -42.60 -8.19
CA ASP A 508 9.71 -42.93 -9.16
C ASP A 508 8.37 -42.18 -8.91
N ASN A 509 8.30 -41.35 -7.87
CA ASN A 509 7.14 -40.54 -7.50
C ASN A 509 7.15 -39.13 -8.11
N THR A 510 8.16 -38.82 -8.92
CA THR A 510 8.38 -37.51 -9.53
C THR A 510 7.53 -37.33 -10.79
N LYS A 511 7.16 -36.07 -11.10
CA LYS A 511 6.29 -35.78 -12.25
C LYS A 511 7.06 -35.60 -13.57
N LEU A 512 8.39 -35.64 -13.53
CA LEU A 512 9.28 -35.44 -14.66
C LEU A 512 10.38 -36.51 -14.66
N PRO A 513 10.92 -36.89 -15.84
CA PRO A 513 12.00 -37.87 -15.89
C PRO A 513 13.27 -37.34 -15.22
N TYR A 514 14.09 -38.24 -14.66
CA TYR A 514 15.40 -37.87 -14.12
C TYR A 514 16.36 -37.41 -15.23
N GLU A 515 16.58 -36.10 -15.34
CA GLU A 515 17.46 -35.46 -16.32
C GLU A 515 18.35 -34.40 -15.65
N PRO A 516 19.46 -34.81 -15.00
CA PRO A 516 20.31 -33.91 -14.23
C PRO A 516 20.95 -32.79 -15.08
N SER A 517 21.17 -33.02 -16.38
CA SER A 517 21.68 -32.01 -17.31
C SER A 517 20.68 -30.87 -17.52
N THR A 518 19.41 -31.22 -17.72
CA THR A 518 18.28 -30.28 -17.84
C THR A 518 18.08 -29.51 -16.53
N ALA A 519 18.13 -30.20 -15.39
CA ALA A 519 18.07 -29.57 -14.07
C ALA A 519 19.20 -28.54 -13.87
N LEU A 520 20.44 -28.91 -14.21
CA LEU A 520 21.60 -28.02 -14.09
C LEU A 520 21.48 -26.76 -14.96
N GLU A 521 20.95 -26.88 -16.17
CA GLU A 521 20.67 -25.73 -17.04
C GLU A 521 19.70 -24.75 -16.38
N TYR A 522 18.59 -25.25 -15.83
CA TYR A 522 17.61 -24.40 -15.16
C TYR A 522 18.13 -23.76 -13.88
N PHE A 523 18.93 -24.48 -13.07
CA PHE A 523 19.61 -23.87 -11.93
C PHE A 523 20.55 -22.74 -12.35
N ARG A 524 21.31 -22.93 -13.43
CA ARG A 524 22.22 -21.89 -13.97
C ARG A 524 21.44 -20.67 -14.47
N ARG A 525 20.32 -20.88 -15.18
CA ARG A 525 19.46 -19.80 -15.65
C ARG A 525 18.85 -19.02 -14.49
N ALA A 526 18.30 -19.70 -13.49
CA ALA A 526 17.77 -19.05 -12.29
C ALA A 526 18.85 -18.24 -11.56
N LEU A 527 20.05 -18.82 -11.40
CA LEU A 527 21.18 -18.15 -10.78
C LEU A 527 21.60 -16.90 -11.58
N LYS A 528 21.66 -16.99 -12.91
CA LYS A 528 22.03 -15.86 -13.77
C LYS A 528 21.03 -14.71 -13.64
N ILE A 529 19.73 -14.99 -13.65
CA ILE A 529 18.68 -13.97 -13.47
C ILE A 529 18.82 -13.28 -12.10
N LEU A 530 19.00 -14.07 -11.03
CA LEU A 530 19.20 -13.52 -9.69
C LEU A 530 20.50 -12.70 -9.58
N GLN A 531 21.59 -13.17 -10.21
CA GLN A 531 22.85 -12.44 -10.27
C GLN A 531 22.71 -11.15 -11.05
N ASP A 532 21.97 -11.14 -12.16
CA ASP A 532 21.74 -9.95 -12.96
C ASP A 532 20.87 -8.93 -12.21
N ASP A 533 19.86 -9.40 -11.48
CA ASP A 533 19.06 -8.57 -10.57
C ASP A 533 19.91 -7.98 -9.44
N LEU A 534 20.75 -8.81 -8.80
CA LEU A 534 21.70 -8.36 -7.79
C LEU A 534 22.74 -7.40 -8.36
N ASN A 535 23.24 -7.64 -9.58
CA ASN A 535 24.22 -6.79 -10.25
C ASN A 535 23.57 -5.48 -10.68
N PHE A 536 22.34 -5.49 -11.16
CA PHE A 536 21.55 -4.29 -11.41
C PHE A 536 21.41 -3.50 -10.11
N HIS A 537 20.98 -4.15 -9.03
CA HIS A 537 20.81 -3.54 -7.72
C HIS A 537 22.12 -3.17 -6.99
N SER A 538 23.26 -3.76 -7.35
CA SER A 538 24.59 -3.46 -6.76
C SER A 538 25.46 -2.54 -7.62
N SER A 539 25.17 -2.44 -8.93
CA SER A 539 25.68 -1.40 -9.82
C SER A 539 25.02 -0.05 -9.56
N VAL A 540 23.86 -0.05 -8.87
CA VAL A 540 23.38 1.10 -8.11
C VAL A 540 24.28 1.25 -6.88
N SER A 541 25.33 2.04 -7.03
CA SER A 541 26.32 2.31 -5.98
C SER A 541 25.64 2.93 -4.76
N TYR A 542 25.66 2.23 -3.61
CA TYR A 542 25.23 2.61 -2.24
C TYR A 542 23.88 2.05 -1.68
N PRO A 543 23.84 1.75 -0.37
CA PRO A 543 23.01 0.70 0.26
C PRO A 543 21.54 1.08 0.55
N LEU A 544 20.95 2.01 -0.20
CA LEU A 544 19.49 2.20 -0.16
C LEU A 544 18.76 1.03 -0.79
N VAL A 545 19.30 0.52 -1.89
CA VAL A 545 18.77 -0.68 -2.53
C VAL A 545 19.00 -1.88 -1.63
N LYS A 546 20.09 -1.92 -0.86
CA LYS A 546 20.29 -2.96 0.15
C LYS A 546 19.16 -2.93 1.18
N ILE A 547 18.88 -1.88 1.94
CA ILE A 547 17.87 -1.99 3.02
C ILE A 547 16.44 -2.19 2.47
N MET A 548 16.08 -1.55 1.35
CA MET A 548 14.74 -1.68 0.74
C MET A 548 14.50 -3.03 0.06
N VAL A 549 15.55 -3.66 -0.51
CA VAL A 549 15.44 -4.94 -1.22
C VAL A 549 15.86 -6.12 -0.31
N ILE A 550 16.83 -5.94 0.59
CA ILE A 550 17.31 -6.98 1.53
C ILE A 550 16.27 -7.35 2.58
N ALA A 551 15.38 -6.45 3.00
CA ALA A 551 14.26 -6.85 3.87
C ALA A 551 13.39 -7.95 3.22
N ASN A 552 13.27 -7.94 1.88
CA ASN A 552 12.58 -8.98 1.10
C ASN A 552 13.51 -10.13 0.66
N ILE A 553 14.81 -9.89 0.46
CA ILE A 553 15.76 -10.88 -0.08
C ILE A 553 16.52 -11.69 1.00
N ASN A 554 16.75 -11.17 2.22
CA ASN A 554 17.52 -11.88 3.26
C ASN A 554 16.86 -13.16 3.78
N LYS A 555 15.53 -13.27 3.67
CA LYS A 555 14.80 -14.51 3.99
C LYS A 555 15.01 -15.60 2.92
N ILE A 556 15.24 -15.19 1.67
CA ILE A 556 15.46 -16.07 0.52
C ILE A 556 16.93 -16.55 0.48
N TYR A 557 17.88 -15.67 0.76
CA TYR A 557 19.31 -15.97 0.69
C TYR A 557 19.80 -16.98 1.75
N LYS A 558 19.28 -16.90 2.99
CA LYS A 558 19.65 -17.84 4.06
C LYS A 558 19.17 -19.27 3.79
N ILE A 559 17.98 -19.42 3.20
CA ILE A 559 17.41 -20.73 2.85
C ILE A 559 18.12 -21.32 1.61
N PHE A 560 18.50 -20.49 0.64
CA PHE A 560 19.17 -20.93 -0.59
C PHE A 560 20.62 -21.40 -0.33
N ILE A 561 21.37 -20.70 0.53
CA ILE A 561 22.74 -21.09 0.91
C ILE A 561 22.74 -22.38 1.74
N LEU A 562 21.76 -22.57 2.64
CA LEU A 562 21.63 -23.81 3.41
C LEU A 562 21.26 -25.02 2.53
N ALA A 563 20.42 -24.82 1.50
CA ALA A 563 20.06 -25.87 0.54
C ALA A 563 21.20 -26.23 -0.44
N LEU A 564 22.01 -25.26 -0.86
CA LEU A 564 23.21 -25.51 -1.67
C LEU A 564 24.31 -26.24 -0.87
N LEU A 565 24.48 -25.91 0.41
CA LEU A 565 25.46 -26.57 1.29
C LEU A 565 25.06 -28.02 1.64
N SER A 566 23.77 -28.35 1.68
CA SER A 566 23.31 -29.74 1.86
C SER A 566 23.44 -30.57 0.58
N ALA A 567 23.26 -29.97 -0.60
CA ALA A 567 23.38 -30.66 -1.89
C ALA A 567 24.83 -30.96 -2.30
N THR A 568 25.82 -30.23 -1.76
CA THR A 568 27.25 -30.50 -2.02
C THR A 568 27.90 -31.49 -1.05
N ARG A 569 27.13 -32.09 -0.12
CA ARG A 569 27.63 -33.05 0.87
C ARG A 569 27.15 -34.50 0.69
N HIS A 570 26.44 -34.83 -0.40
CA HIS A 570 26.06 -36.21 -0.73
C HIS A 570 26.30 -36.54 -2.19
#